data_AF-A0A950RGM4-F1
#
_entry.id   AF-A0A950RGM4-F1
#
_cell.length_a   1.000
_cell.length_b   1.000
_cell.length_c   1.000
_cell.angle_alpha   90.00
_cell.angle_beta   90.00
_cell.angle_gamma   90.00
#
_symmetry.space_group_name_H-M   'P 1'
#
loop_
_entity.id
_entity.type
_entity.pdbx_description
1 polymer ?
#
loop_
_entity_poly.entity_id
_entity_poly.type
_entity_poly.pdbx_seq_one_letter_code
_entity_poly.pdbx_strand_id
1 'polypeptide(L)'
;YILDLRPKNSLVRWAVSQGHTVFIVSWVNPDAGLAEKGFEDYLKEGILGSLDAIEKATGVREVNAIGYCLGGTLLASTLAYMAAKGDERIKTATFFVTMMDFAEAGELGVFIDEEQLSSLEDKMNRRGYLEGSEMATTFNMLRANDLIWSFVVNNYLMGNDPFPFDLLYWNADSTRMPARMHSFYLRKMYQENLLKEPNGISLAGVPIDLRRVTVPAYFLSTREDHIAPWQSTYRGTQILSGPKRFVLAASGHIAGVVNPPESGKYGHWVGTDLPSDPEAWLEGATEMAGSWWPDWHRWVVSHDKTMVPARQPGAGKLKPIEDAPGSYVRVKVP
;
A
#
# COMPACT_ATOMS: atom_id res chain seq x y z
N TYR A 1 -5.30 5.22 8.09
CA TYR A 1 -4.90 6.62 8.33
C TYR A 1 -3.38 6.81 8.48
N ILE A 2 -2.54 5.82 8.19
CA ILE A 2 -1.07 5.92 8.31
C ILE A 2 -0.44 7.04 7.44
N LEU A 3 -1.08 7.42 6.33
CA LEU A 3 -0.62 8.51 5.45
C LEU A 3 -1.07 9.91 5.92
N ASP A 4 -1.83 10.00 7.01
CA ASP A 4 -2.41 11.25 7.55
C ASP A 4 -2.41 11.26 9.09
N LEU A 5 -1.24 11.07 9.70
CA LEU A 5 -1.07 10.92 11.15
C LEU A 5 -1.23 12.24 11.91
N ARG A 6 -0.25 13.15 11.73
CA ARG A 6 -0.27 14.51 12.28
C ARG A 6 -0.02 15.51 11.16
N PRO A 7 -0.36 16.79 11.33
CA PRO A 7 -0.14 17.79 10.30
C PRO A 7 1.30 17.84 9.76
N LYS A 8 2.30 17.57 10.61
CA LYS A 8 3.73 17.64 10.25
C LYS A 8 4.24 16.42 9.48
N ASN A 9 3.56 15.28 9.53
CA ASN A 9 3.98 14.03 8.88
C ASN A 9 2.82 13.40 8.08
N SER A 10 1.91 14.22 7.57
CA SER A 10 0.80 13.80 6.72
C SER A 10 1.17 13.98 5.26
N LEU A 11 1.32 12.86 4.56
CA LEU A 11 1.49 12.84 3.10
C LEU A 11 0.24 13.40 2.42
N VAL A 12 -0.94 13.13 2.96
CA VAL A 12 -2.22 13.64 2.44
C VAL A 12 -2.26 15.16 2.47
N ARG A 13 -1.98 15.76 3.62
CA ARG A 13 -1.92 17.22 3.79
C ARG A 13 -0.87 17.82 2.87
N TRP A 14 0.30 17.19 2.77
CA TRP A 14 1.35 17.65 1.88
C TRP A 14 0.92 17.59 0.42
N ALA A 15 0.37 16.49 -0.08
CA ALA A 15 -0.12 16.35 -1.45
C ALA A 15 -1.22 17.38 -1.79
N VAL A 16 -2.16 17.62 -0.86
CA VAL A 16 -3.17 18.68 -1.00
C VAL A 16 -2.50 20.07 -1.10
N SER A 17 -1.48 20.34 -0.29
CA SER A 17 -0.73 21.60 -0.37
C SER A 17 0.06 21.77 -1.68
N GLN A 18 0.41 20.66 -2.35
CA GLN A 18 1.02 20.67 -3.68
C GLN A 18 0.00 20.82 -4.83
N GLY A 19 -1.29 21.01 -4.52
CA GLY A 19 -2.35 21.26 -5.50
C GLY A 19 -3.12 20.03 -5.96
N HIS A 20 -2.89 18.85 -5.38
CA HIS A 20 -3.64 17.64 -5.70
C HIS A 20 -5.03 17.64 -5.06
N THR A 21 -6.05 17.21 -5.80
CA THR A 21 -7.33 16.78 -5.19
C THR A 21 -7.16 15.35 -4.71
N VAL A 22 -7.17 15.14 -3.40
CA VAL A 22 -6.93 13.81 -2.80
C VAL A 22 -8.24 13.17 -2.35
N PHE A 23 -8.50 11.96 -2.83
CA PHE A 23 -9.52 11.05 -2.31
C PHE A 23 -8.83 9.88 -1.59
N ILE A 24 -9.44 9.38 -0.53
CA ILE A 24 -8.90 8.30 0.29
C ILE A 24 -9.98 7.24 0.50
N VAL A 25 -9.64 5.98 0.25
CA VAL A 25 -10.48 4.85 0.63
C VAL A 25 -10.27 4.56 2.11
N SER A 26 -11.30 4.77 2.91
CA SER A 26 -11.33 4.39 4.33
C SER A 26 -12.05 3.04 4.44
N TRP A 27 -11.28 1.98 4.67
CA TRP A 27 -11.81 0.62 4.74
C TRP A 27 -12.65 0.41 6.00
N VAL A 28 -13.76 -0.31 5.86
CA VAL A 28 -14.56 -0.76 7.00
C VAL A 28 -13.76 -1.77 7.82
N ASN A 29 -13.88 -1.70 9.15
CA ASN A 29 -13.39 -2.76 10.03
C ASN A 29 -14.47 -3.85 10.10
N PRO A 30 -14.26 -5.02 9.48
CA PRO A 30 -15.32 -5.99 9.24
C PRO A 30 -15.77 -6.68 10.53
N ASP A 31 -17.05 -7.07 10.55
CA ASP A 31 -17.62 -8.00 11.51
C ASP A 31 -18.09 -9.29 10.81
N ALA A 32 -18.76 -10.18 11.55
CA ALA A 32 -19.25 -11.45 11.02
C ALA A 32 -20.23 -11.27 9.84
N GLY A 33 -20.91 -10.13 9.72
CA GLY A 33 -21.82 -9.83 8.60
C GLY A 33 -21.09 -9.63 7.26
N LEU A 34 -19.78 -9.36 7.30
CA LEU A 34 -18.93 -9.17 6.12
C LEU A 34 -18.02 -10.36 5.85
N ALA A 35 -18.20 -11.49 6.55
CA ALA A 35 -17.33 -12.68 6.47
C ALA A 35 -17.12 -13.21 5.04
N GLU A 36 -18.18 -13.16 4.23
CA GLU A 36 -18.18 -13.63 2.86
C GLU A 36 -17.58 -12.65 1.85
N LYS A 37 -17.15 -11.46 2.29
CA LYS A 37 -16.44 -10.53 1.41
C LYS A 37 -15.09 -11.12 1.04
N GLY A 38 -14.90 -11.38 -0.25
CA GLY A 38 -13.65 -11.88 -0.82
C GLY A 38 -12.77 -10.76 -1.36
N PHE A 39 -11.56 -11.13 -1.82
CA PHE A 39 -10.61 -10.18 -2.41
C PHE A 39 -11.18 -9.42 -3.61
N GLU A 40 -12.04 -10.07 -4.40
CA GLU A 40 -12.72 -9.45 -5.53
C GLU A 40 -13.77 -8.40 -5.15
N ASP A 41 -14.36 -8.48 -3.95
CA ASP A 41 -15.31 -7.48 -3.48
C ASP A 41 -14.59 -6.18 -3.14
N TYR A 42 -13.37 -6.26 -2.60
CA TYR A 42 -12.50 -5.09 -2.39
C TYR A 42 -12.08 -4.44 -3.72
N LEU A 43 -11.93 -5.22 -4.79
CA LEU A 43 -11.72 -4.70 -6.14
C LEU A 43 -12.98 -3.98 -6.65
N LYS A 44 -14.15 -4.64 -6.61
CA LYS A 44 -15.41 -4.12 -7.16
C LYS A 44 -15.96 -2.94 -6.37
N GLU A 45 -16.15 -3.12 -5.06
CA GLU A 45 -16.80 -2.16 -4.17
C GLU A 45 -15.80 -1.17 -3.57
N GLY A 46 -14.52 -1.53 -3.49
CA GLY A 46 -13.45 -0.65 -3.06
C GLY A 46 -12.94 0.22 -4.21
N ILE A 47 -12.03 -0.31 -5.03
CA ILE A 47 -11.33 0.50 -6.05
C ILE A 47 -12.26 0.96 -7.16
N LEU A 48 -12.98 0.05 -7.83
CA LEU A 48 -13.85 0.43 -8.95
C LEU A 48 -15.02 1.32 -8.48
N GLY A 49 -15.64 0.99 -7.36
CA GLY A 49 -16.67 1.83 -6.73
C GLY A 49 -16.16 3.22 -6.34
N SER A 50 -14.91 3.33 -5.88
CA SER A 50 -14.28 4.63 -5.60
C SER A 50 -14.06 5.46 -6.88
N LEU A 51 -13.64 4.83 -7.99
CA LEU A 51 -13.53 5.52 -9.28
C LEU A 51 -14.87 6.09 -9.73
N ASP A 52 -15.95 5.31 -9.61
CA ASP A 52 -17.31 5.76 -9.94
C ASP A 52 -17.73 6.95 -9.06
N ALA A 53 -17.42 6.89 -7.77
CA ALA A 53 -17.72 7.96 -6.82
C ALA A 53 -16.92 9.25 -7.13
N ILE A 54 -15.63 9.12 -7.47
CA ILE A 54 -14.76 10.25 -7.85
C ILE A 54 -15.27 10.90 -9.14
N GLU A 55 -15.60 10.12 -10.16
CA GLU A 55 -16.16 10.64 -11.42
C GLU A 55 -17.48 11.38 -11.16
N LYS A 56 -18.35 10.82 -10.31
CA LYS A 56 -19.61 11.48 -9.90
C LYS A 56 -19.38 12.76 -9.08
N ALA A 57 -18.37 12.79 -8.22
CA ALA A 57 -18.06 13.94 -7.37
C ALA A 57 -17.40 15.09 -8.16
N THR A 58 -16.55 14.77 -9.14
CA THR A 58 -15.66 15.75 -9.78
C THR A 58 -16.00 16.03 -11.24
N GLY A 59 -16.73 15.13 -11.90
CA GLY A 59 -16.90 15.10 -13.35
C GLY A 59 -15.66 14.60 -14.10
N VAL A 60 -14.61 14.17 -13.40
CA VAL A 60 -13.35 13.71 -13.99
C VAL A 60 -13.29 12.19 -13.94
N ARG A 61 -13.18 11.59 -15.12
CA ARG A 61 -13.12 10.13 -15.30
C ARG A 61 -11.74 9.54 -14.98
N GLU A 62 -10.69 10.32 -15.21
CA GLU A 62 -9.30 9.86 -15.20
C GLU A 62 -8.60 10.28 -13.90
N VAL A 63 -7.91 9.34 -13.25
CA VAL A 63 -7.26 9.59 -11.95
C VAL A 63 -5.86 9.00 -11.89
N ASN A 64 -5.07 9.52 -10.95
CA ASN A 64 -3.83 8.89 -10.49
C ASN A 64 -4.15 8.08 -9.22
N ALA A 65 -3.65 6.85 -9.12
CA ALA A 65 -3.94 5.96 -8.01
C ALA A 65 -2.69 5.63 -7.19
N ILE A 66 -2.86 5.56 -5.87
CA ILE A 66 -1.80 5.16 -4.93
C ILE A 66 -2.30 3.94 -4.16
N GLY A 67 -1.49 2.89 -4.10
CA GLY A 67 -1.69 1.72 -3.25
C GLY A 67 -0.52 1.54 -2.29
N TYR A 68 -0.82 1.22 -1.03
CA TYR A 68 0.18 1.00 0.02
C TYR A 68 0.02 -0.42 0.59
N CYS A 69 1.11 -1.19 0.60
CA CYS A 69 1.16 -2.54 1.15
C CYS A 69 0.14 -3.44 0.42
N LEU A 70 -0.72 -4.16 1.15
CA LEU A 70 -1.83 -4.94 0.59
C LEU A 70 -2.75 -4.12 -0.32
N GLY A 71 -2.95 -2.83 -0.02
CA GLY A 71 -3.70 -1.93 -0.89
C GLY A 71 -3.04 -1.74 -2.27
N GLY A 72 -1.72 -1.82 -2.34
CA GLY A 72 -0.96 -1.86 -3.59
C GLY A 72 -1.11 -3.18 -4.33
N THR A 73 -1.10 -4.31 -3.63
CA THR A 73 -1.34 -5.63 -4.22
C THR A 73 -2.75 -5.71 -4.82
N LEU A 74 -3.74 -5.16 -4.13
CA LEU A 74 -5.10 -5.00 -4.63
C LEU A 74 -5.16 -4.05 -5.84
N LEU A 75 -4.46 -2.92 -5.80
CA LEU A 75 -4.39 -1.99 -6.93
C LEU A 75 -3.76 -2.64 -8.16
N ALA A 76 -2.66 -3.38 -8.01
CA ALA A 76 -2.00 -4.09 -9.11
C ALA A 76 -2.93 -5.13 -9.75
N SER A 77 -3.60 -5.93 -8.91
CA SER A 77 -4.61 -6.90 -9.35
C SER A 77 -5.77 -6.23 -10.08
N THR A 78 -6.21 -5.06 -9.58
CA THR A 78 -7.29 -4.28 -10.20
C THR A 78 -6.87 -3.66 -11.52
N LEU A 79 -5.64 -3.17 -11.67
CA LEU A 79 -5.12 -2.68 -12.94
C LEU A 79 -5.07 -3.77 -14.00
N ALA A 80 -4.69 -4.99 -13.63
CA ALA A 80 -4.72 -6.13 -14.54
C ALA A 80 -6.16 -6.52 -14.94
N TYR A 81 -7.10 -6.50 -13.98
CA TYR A 81 -8.52 -6.66 -14.27
C TYR A 81 -9.04 -5.57 -15.23
N MET A 82 -8.69 -4.31 -14.99
CA MET A 82 -9.06 -3.16 -15.81
C MET A 82 -8.48 -3.29 -17.22
N ALA A 83 -7.21 -3.70 -17.36
CA ALA A 83 -6.58 -3.96 -18.65
C ALA A 83 -7.29 -5.08 -19.44
N ALA A 84 -7.77 -6.12 -18.76
CA ALA A 84 -8.57 -7.17 -19.38
C ALA A 84 -9.97 -6.70 -19.81
N LYS A 85 -10.52 -5.67 -19.14
CA LYS A 85 -11.83 -5.07 -19.45
C LYS A 85 -11.79 -3.85 -20.36
N GLY A 86 -10.60 -3.36 -20.70
CA GLY A 86 -10.43 -2.12 -21.46
C GLY A 86 -10.80 -0.85 -20.67
N ASP A 87 -10.70 -0.90 -19.34
CA ASP A 87 -10.93 0.26 -18.48
C ASP A 87 -9.63 1.03 -18.25
N GLU A 88 -9.55 2.26 -18.76
CA GLU A 88 -8.33 3.08 -18.75
C GLU A 88 -8.45 4.30 -17.81
N ARG A 89 -9.33 4.22 -16.79
CA ARG A 89 -9.56 5.33 -15.85
C ARG A 89 -8.36 5.68 -14.97
N ILE A 90 -7.46 4.75 -14.71
CA ILE A 90 -6.23 5.02 -13.94
C ILE A 90 -5.09 5.33 -14.91
N LYS A 91 -4.54 6.55 -14.82
CA LYS A 91 -3.49 7.05 -15.72
C LYS A 91 -2.08 6.90 -15.20
N THR A 92 -1.91 6.90 -13.88
CA THR A 92 -0.65 6.53 -13.23
C THR A 92 -0.95 5.73 -11.98
N ALA A 93 -0.06 4.80 -11.64
CA ALA A 93 -0.14 3.99 -10.44
C ALA A 93 1.10 4.21 -9.58
N THR A 94 0.93 4.40 -8.28
CA THR A 94 2.01 4.49 -7.32
C THR A 94 1.88 3.36 -6.30
N PHE A 95 2.97 2.62 -6.07
CA PHE A 95 3.03 1.47 -5.18
C PHE A 95 4.02 1.75 -4.05
N PHE A 96 3.51 1.88 -2.82
CA PHE A 96 4.35 2.00 -1.63
C PHE A 96 4.53 0.63 -1.00
N VAL A 97 5.79 0.17 -0.91
CA VAL A 97 6.23 -1.08 -0.26
C VAL A 97 5.27 -2.24 -0.54
N THR A 98 5.02 -2.47 -1.83
CA THR A 98 3.98 -3.38 -2.33
C THR A 98 4.61 -4.60 -2.97
N MET A 99 4.17 -5.78 -2.53
CA MET A 99 4.58 -7.05 -3.14
C MET A 99 3.63 -7.46 -4.26
N MET A 100 4.23 -7.93 -5.35
CA MET A 100 3.57 -8.57 -6.51
C MET A 100 4.13 -9.97 -6.76
N ASP A 101 5.40 -10.19 -6.40
CA ASP A 101 6.04 -11.50 -6.24
C ASP A 101 6.32 -11.73 -4.75
N PHE A 102 5.78 -12.81 -4.21
CA PHE A 102 5.86 -13.18 -2.79
C PHE A 102 6.89 -14.28 -2.52
N ALA A 103 7.79 -14.59 -3.47
CA ALA A 103 8.78 -15.66 -3.30
C ALA A 103 9.71 -15.43 -2.10
N GLU A 104 9.98 -14.16 -1.76
CA GLU A 104 10.73 -13.76 -0.57
C GLU A 104 9.89 -12.78 0.25
N ALA A 105 8.79 -13.25 0.83
CA ALA A 105 7.80 -12.42 1.53
C ALA A 105 8.25 -11.88 2.92
N GLY A 106 9.57 -11.76 3.14
CA GLY A 106 10.14 -11.34 4.42
C GLY A 106 9.89 -12.32 5.56
N GLU A 107 9.94 -11.80 6.79
CA GLU A 107 9.75 -12.61 8.00
C GLU A 107 8.35 -13.24 8.09
N LEU A 108 7.36 -12.69 7.38
CA LEU A 108 6.02 -13.26 7.29
C LEU A 108 6.02 -14.65 6.65
N GLY A 109 6.93 -14.93 5.72
CA GLY A 109 6.99 -16.24 5.04
C GLY A 109 7.24 -17.41 5.99
N VAL A 110 7.80 -17.16 7.18
CA VAL A 110 8.05 -18.18 8.20
C VAL A 110 6.76 -18.69 8.86
N PHE A 111 5.67 -17.92 8.79
CA PHE A 111 4.40 -18.22 9.45
C PHE A 111 3.32 -18.77 8.48
N ILE A 112 3.74 -19.28 7.33
CA ILE A 112 2.85 -19.60 6.20
C ILE A 112 3.12 -21.03 5.72
N ASP A 113 3.03 -21.98 6.67
CA ASP A 113 2.95 -23.41 6.36
C ASP A 113 1.48 -23.91 6.35
N GLU A 114 1.27 -25.09 5.78
CA GLU A 114 -0.07 -25.66 5.60
C GLU A 114 -0.84 -25.87 6.90
N GLU A 115 -0.14 -26.26 7.97
CA GLU A 115 -0.75 -26.57 9.27
C GLU A 115 -1.19 -25.28 9.98
N GLN A 116 -0.33 -24.26 9.97
CA GLN A 116 -0.61 -22.94 10.53
C GLN A 116 -1.75 -22.25 9.79
N LEU A 117 -1.75 -22.31 8.46
CA LEU A 117 -2.83 -21.74 7.64
C LEU A 117 -4.16 -22.44 7.89
N SER A 118 -4.19 -23.77 7.90
CA SER A 118 -5.42 -24.53 8.16
C SER A 118 -5.97 -24.24 9.55
N SER A 119 -5.11 -24.16 10.57
CA SER A 119 -5.49 -23.79 11.94
C SER A 119 -6.05 -22.37 12.03
N LEU A 120 -5.45 -21.41 11.29
CA LEU A 120 -5.94 -20.04 11.23
C LEU A 120 -7.29 -19.96 10.51
N GLU A 121 -7.44 -20.67 9.40
CA GLU A 121 -8.68 -20.77 8.63
C GLU A 121 -9.81 -21.36 9.47
N ASP A 122 -9.57 -22.40 10.26
CA ASP A 122 -10.56 -22.96 11.17
C ASP A 122 -11.06 -21.93 12.19
N LYS A 123 -10.16 -21.13 12.75
CA LYS A 123 -10.53 -20.06 13.70
C LYS A 123 -11.29 -18.93 13.01
N MET A 124 -10.89 -18.56 11.79
CA MET A 124 -11.57 -17.52 11.00
C MET A 124 -12.94 -17.99 10.54
N ASN A 125 -13.10 -19.23 10.08
CA ASN A 125 -14.37 -19.80 9.62
C ASN A 125 -15.41 -19.89 10.75
N ARG A 126 -14.97 -20.10 12.00
CA ARG A 126 -15.88 -20.06 13.17
C ARG A 126 -16.38 -18.66 13.51
N ARG A 127 -15.58 -17.62 13.25
CA ARG A 127 -15.89 -16.22 13.63
C ARG A 127 -16.40 -15.36 12.47
N GLY A 128 -16.08 -15.75 11.24
CA GLY A 128 -16.29 -14.99 10.01
C GLY A 128 -15.13 -14.06 9.62
N TYR A 129 -14.15 -13.82 10.50
CA TYR A 129 -13.06 -12.86 10.26
C TYR A 129 -11.82 -13.19 11.10
N LEU A 130 -10.68 -12.59 10.73
CA LEU A 130 -9.45 -12.56 11.54
C LEU A 130 -9.58 -11.50 12.64
N GLU A 131 -9.37 -11.86 13.91
CA GLU A 131 -9.42 -10.89 15.01
C GLU A 131 -8.18 -9.99 14.99
N GLY A 132 -8.37 -8.71 15.32
CA GLY A 132 -7.29 -7.72 15.30
C GLY A 132 -6.10 -8.09 16.21
N SER A 133 -6.38 -8.75 17.35
CA SER A 133 -5.34 -9.21 18.28
C SER A 133 -4.44 -10.30 17.71
N GLU A 134 -4.96 -11.17 16.82
CA GLU A 134 -4.17 -12.20 16.16
C GLU A 134 -3.24 -11.58 15.11
N MET A 135 -3.76 -10.62 14.33
CA MET A 135 -2.93 -9.82 13.43
C MET A 135 -1.86 -9.04 14.19
N ALA A 136 -2.23 -8.36 15.28
CA ALA A 136 -1.29 -7.63 16.12
C ALA A 136 -0.21 -8.54 16.69
N THR A 137 -0.55 -9.77 17.07
CA THR A 137 0.42 -10.76 17.55
C THR A 137 1.43 -11.14 16.48
N THR A 138 0.99 -11.46 15.26
CA THR A 138 1.88 -11.74 14.14
C THR A 138 2.77 -10.53 13.83
N PHE A 139 2.21 -9.33 13.71
CA PHE A 139 3.00 -8.12 13.47
C PHE A 139 3.97 -7.79 14.62
N ASN A 140 3.60 -8.03 15.88
CA ASN A 140 4.49 -7.83 17.02
C ASN A 140 5.63 -8.84 17.03
N MET A 141 5.41 -10.09 16.60
CA MET A 141 6.47 -11.10 16.45
C MET A 141 7.49 -10.70 15.38
N LEU A 142 7.02 -10.15 14.24
CA LEU A 142 7.90 -9.61 13.18
C LEU A 142 8.62 -8.33 13.65
N ARG A 143 7.97 -7.53 14.50
CA ARG A 143 8.49 -6.25 14.98
C ARG A 143 9.33 -6.35 16.26
N ALA A 144 9.54 -7.54 16.82
CA ALA A 144 10.39 -7.70 17.98
C ALA A 144 11.80 -7.13 17.72
N ASN A 145 12.27 -7.16 16.47
CA ASN A 145 13.49 -6.47 16.04
C ASN A 145 13.28 -4.96 15.80
N ASP A 146 12.22 -4.53 15.11
CA ASP A 146 12.03 -3.12 14.75
C ASP A 146 11.81 -2.19 15.95
N LEU A 147 11.00 -2.58 16.94
CA LEU A 147 10.63 -1.70 18.06
C LEU A 147 11.66 -1.67 19.18
N ILE A 148 12.47 -2.73 19.31
CA ILE A 148 13.47 -2.84 20.38
C ILE A 148 14.86 -2.52 19.83
N TRP A 149 15.24 -3.04 18.65
CA TRP A 149 16.61 -2.90 18.14
C TRP A 149 16.85 -1.55 17.46
N SER A 150 15.93 -1.04 16.64
CA SER A 150 16.08 0.32 16.07
C SER A 150 16.00 1.40 17.16
N PHE A 151 15.23 1.16 18.22
CA PHE A 151 15.11 1.98 19.41
C PHE A 151 16.40 1.97 20.25
N VAL A 152 16.99 0.80 20.49
CA VAL A 152 18.27 0.67 21.22
C VAL A 152 19.43 1.22 20.41
N VAL A 153 19.51 0.95 19.10
CA VAL A 153 20.62 1.46 18.26
C VAL A 153 20.53 2.98 18.07
N ASN A 154 19.34 3.56 17.82
CA ASN A 154 19.22 5.02 17.64
C ASN A 154 19.30 5.79 18.96
N ASN A 155 18.71 5.30 20.06
CA ASN A 155 18.66 6.05 21.32
C ASN A 155 19.89 5.79 22.21
N TYR A 156 20.36 4.55 22.28
CA TYR A 156 21.43 4.17 23.22
C TYR A 156 22.83 4.35 22.63
N LEU A 157 23.01 4.13 21.31
CA LEU A 157 24.32 4.27 20.65
C LEU A 157 24.49 5.62 19.93
N MET A 158 23.41 6.22 19.40
CA MET A 158 23.48 7.41 18.54
C MET A 158 22.88 8.69 19.16
N GLY A 159 22.21 8.61 20.33
CA GLY A 159 21.66 9.77 21.04
C GLY A 159 20.51 10.49 20.33
N ASN A 160 19.80 9.82 19.41
CA ASN A 160 18.71 10.41 18.64
C ASN A 160 17.36 10.42 19.40
N ASP A 161 16.42 11.23 18.93
CA ASP A 161 15.07 11.37 19.51
C ASP A 161 14.28 10.03 19.53
N PRO A 162 13.41 9.82 20.56
CA PRO A 162 12.62 8.60 20.71
C PRO A 162 11.63 8.37 19.55
N PHE A 163 11.27 7.10 19.33
CA PHE A 163 10.34 6.69 18.28
C PHE A 163 8.98 7.43 18.42
N PRO A 164 8.41 7.97 17.33
CA PRO A 164 7.21 8.78 17.41
C PRO A 164 5.99 8.01 17.98
N PHE A 165 5.39 8.53 19.05
CA PHE A 165 4.24 7.93 19.74
C PHE A 165 3.00 7.73 18.84
N ASP A 166 2.84 8.55 17.81
CA ASP A 166 1.77 8.43 16.81
C ASP A 166 1.89 7.16 15.95
N LEU A 167 3.12 6.72 15.64
CA LEU A 167 3.34 5.46 14.93
C LEU A 167 3.00 4.25 15.79
N LEU A 168 3.31 4.31 17.09
CA LEU A 168 2.92 3.29 18.05
C LEU A 168 1.40 3.21 18.20
N TYR A 169 0.73 4.37 18.25
CA TYR A 169 -0.72 4.45 18.33
C TYR A 169 -1.39 3.79 17.12
N TRP A 170 -0.95 4.13 15.89
CA TRP A 170 -1.47 3.49 14.68
C TRP A 170 -1.25 1.97 14.70
N ASN A 171 -0.09 1.51 15.15
CA ASN A 171 0.20 0.08 15.19
C ASN A 171 -0.65 -0.68 16.22
N ALA A 172 -1.00 -0.04 17.33
CA ALA A 172 -1.86 -0.64 18.34
C ALA A 172 -3.33 -0.71 17.91
N ASP A 173 -3.74 0.11 16.93
CA ASP A 173 -5.10 0.17 16.41
C ASP A 173 -5.32 -0.85 15.29
N SER A 174 -5.40 -2.12 15.71
CA SER A 174 -5.54 -3.27 14.81
C SER A 174 -6.88 -3.28 14.05
N THR A 175 -6.88 -3.88 12.86
CA THR A 175 -8.07 -4.05 12.03
C THR A 175 -8.35 -5.52 11.74
N ARG A 176 -9.62 -5.89 11.66
CA ARG A 176 -10.03 -7.24 11.25
C ARG A 176 -9.96 -7.40 9.73
N MET A 177 -9.97 -8.64 9.26
CA MET A 177 -10.11 -8.96 7.84
C MET A 177 -11.13 -10.07 7.64
N PRO A 178 -12.00 -10.00 6.61
CA PRO A 178 -12.96 -11.08 6.35
C PRO A 178 -12.22 -12.40 6.09
N ALA A 179 -12.76 -13.49 6.62
CA ALA A 179 -12.14 -14.81 6.52
C ALA A 179 -11.82 -15.17 5.06
N ARG A 180 -12.82 -15.03 4.18
CA ARG A 180 -12.69 -15.38 2.77
C ARG A 180 -11.62 -14.56 2.04
N MET A 181 -11.54 -13.24 2.31
CA MET A 181 -10.52 -12.38 1.71
C MET A 181 -9.13 -12.77 2.22
N HIS A 182 -8.98 -12.95 3.53
CA HIS A 182 -7.68 -13.25 4.13
C HIS A 182 -7.14 -14.62 3.73
N SER A 183 -7.97 -15.66 3.77
CA SER A 183 -7.60 -17.01 3.31
C SER A 183 -7.14 -16.99 1.85
N PHE A 184 -7.89 -16.32 0.97
CA PHE A 184 -7.48 -16.17 -0.42
C PHE A 184 -6.11 -15.49 -0.55
N TYR A 185 -5.88 -14.42 0.22
CA TYR A 185 -4.62 -13.68 0.19
C TYR A 185 -3.43 -14.53 0.65
N LEU A 186 -3.56 -15.21 1.79
CA LEU A 186 -2.49 -16.07 2.32
C LEU A 186 -2.21 -17.26 1.41
N ARG A 187 -3.24 -17.98 0.98
CA ARG A 187 -3.10 -19.17 0.12
C ARG A 187 -2.55 -18.80 -1.24
N LYS A 188 -3.22 -17.90 -1.96
CA LYS A 188 -2.89 -17.63 -3.36
C LYS A 188 -1.66 -16.77 -3.54
N MET A 189 -1.31 -15.92 -2.58
CA MET A 189 -0.18 -15.01 -2.72
C MET A 189 1.01 -15.45 -1.87
N TYR A 190 0.87 -15.53 -0.56
CA TYR A 190 2.02 -15.89 0.26
C TYR A 190 2.46 -17.36 0.11
N GLN A 191 1.52 -18.31 0.10
CA GLN A 191 1.85 -19.73 0.04
C GLN A 191 2.16 -20.19 -1.39
N GLU A 192 1.24 -19.93 -2.32
CA GLU A 192 1.32 -20.43 -3.71
C GLU A 192 2.00 -19.44 -4.68
N ASN A 193 2.15 -18.16 -4.29
CA ASN A 193 2.75 -17.10 -5.11
C ASN A 193 2.17 -16.98 -6.53
N LEU A 194 0.85 -17.12 -6.66
CA LEU A 194 0.16 -17.17 -7.95
C LEU A 194 -0.16 -15.80 -8.55
N LEU A 195 0.00 -14.71 -7.81
CA LEU A 195 -0.30 -13.37 -8.34
C LEU A 195 0.68 -12.96 -9.46
N LYS A 196 1.96 -13.32 -9.32
CA LYS A 196 2.97 -13.05 -10.35
C LYS A 196 2.76 -13.93 -11.58
N GLU A 197 2.15 -15.10 -11.39
CA GLU A 197 1.93 -16.07 -12.43
C GLU A 197 0.77 -15.60 -13.33
N PRO A 198 0.96 -15.57 -14.65
CA PRO A 198 -0.09 -15.13 -15.56
C PRO A 198 -1.30 -16.03 -15.47
N ASN A 199 -2.47 -15.44 -15.20
CA ASN A 199 -3.73 -16.16 -14.98
C ASN A 199 -3.69 -17.11 -13.76
N GLY A 200 -2.70 -16.99 -12.87
CA GLY A 200 -2.56 -17.82 -11.68
C GLY A 200 -3.69 -17.59 -10.66
N ILE A 201 -4.31 -16.40 -10.70
CA ILE A 201 -5.54 -16.10 -9.99
C ILE A 201 -6.62 -15.56 -10.93
N SER A 202 -7.88 -15.65 -10.50
CA SER A 202 -9.02 -15.02 -11.18
C SER A 202 -9.82 -14.19 -10.20
N LEU A 203 -10.21 -12.98 -10.58
CA LEU A 203 -11.06 -12.09 -9.79
C LEU A 203 -12.28 -11.71 -10.60
N ALA A 204 -13.48 -11.89 -10.05
CA ALA A 204 -14.74 -11.60 -10.72
C ALA A 204 -14.86 -12.29 -12.10
N GLY A 205 -14.38 -13.54 -12.19
CA GLY A 205 -14.38 -14.34 -13.42
C GLY A 205 -13.36 -13.90 -14.47
N VAL A 206 -12.43 -12.99 -14.13
CA VAL A 206 -11.38 -12.51 -15.03
C VAL A 206 -10.02 -13.05 -14.58
N PRO A 207 -9.31 -13.80 -15.44
CA PRO A 207 -7.93 -14.18 -15.20
C PRO A 207 -7.03 -12.96 -15.08
N ILE A 208 -6.18 -12.92 -14.06
CA ILE A 208 -5.32 -11.78 -13.76
C ILE A 208 -3.93 -12.02 -14.33
N ASP A 209 -3.46 -11.11 -15.18
CA ASP A 209 -2.09 -11.09 -15.70
C ASP A 209 -1.51 -9.69 -15.51
N LEU A 210 -0.64 -9.54 -14.51
CA LEU A 210 0.01 -8.27 -14.18
C LEU A 210 0.88 -7.72 -15.32
N ARG A 211 1.35 -8.58 -16.22
CA ARG A 211 2.16 -8.16 -17.38
C ARG A 211 1.34 -7.37 -18.39
N ARG A 212 0.01 -7.46 -18.34
CA ARG A 212 -0.89 -6.66 -19.20
C ARG A 212 -1.06 -5.22 -18.73
N VAL A 213 -0.54 -4.86 -17.55
CA VAL A 213 -0.60 -3.49 -17.02
C VAL A 213 0.44 -2.63 -17.74
N THR A 214 -0.06 -1.69 -18.56
CA THR A 214 0.75 -0.72 -19.32
C THR A 214 0.78 0.67 -18.70
N VAL A 215 0.01 0.89 -17.63
CA VAL A 215 -0.06 2.15 -16.89
C VAL A 215 1.32 2.53 -16.34
N PRO A 216 1.80 3.78 -16.52
CA PRO A 216 3.00 4.27 -15.87
C PRO A 216 2.97 4.06 -14.35
N ALA A 217 4.02 3.42 -13.83
CA ALA A 217 4.09 2.98 -12.43
C ALA A 217 5.28 3.61 -11.69
N TYR A 218 5.01 4.16 -10.51
CA TYR A 218 6.03 4.61 -9.55
C TYR A 218 6.09 3.61 -8.40
N PHE A 219 7.25 3.02 -8.18
CA PHE A 219 7.52 2.10 -7.10
C PHE A 219 8.36 2.81 -6.05
N LEU A 220 7.88 2.80 -4.81
CA LEU A 220 8.65 3.19 -3.65
C LEU A 220 8.86 1.97 -2.77
N SER A 221 10.11 1.68 -2.46
CA SER A 221 10.46 0.71 -1.42
C SER A 221 11.28 1.39 -0.33
N THR A 222 11.44 0.73 0.82
CA THR A 222 12.27 1.23 1.91
C THR A 222 13.39 0.25 2.22
N ARG A 223 14.63 0.74 2.34
CA ARG A 223 15.84 -0.08 2.39
C ARG A 223 15.90 -1.04 3.57
N GLU A 224 15.42 -0.60 4.74
CA GLU A 224 15.42 -1.38 5.98
C GLU A 224 14.01 -1.98 6.27
N ASP A 225 13.24 -2.30 5.22
CA ASP A 225 11.93 -2.93 5.36
C ASP A 225 12.05 -4.44 5.57
N HIS A 226 11.71 -4.92 6.76
CA HIS A 226 11.64 -6.36 7.05
C HIS A 226 10.26 -6.97 6.79
N ILE A 227 9.22 -6.14 6.64
CA ILE A 227 7.84 -6.57 6.38
C ILE A 227 7.66 -6.86 4.89
N ALA A 228 8.14 -5.95 4.05
CA ALA A 228 8.11 -6.06 2.60
C ALA A 228 9.52 -5.74 2.07
N PRO A 229 10.46 -6.72 2.10
CA PRO A 229 11.83 -6.51 1.67
C PRO A 229 11.91 -5.78 0.33
N TRP A 230 12.80 -4.79 0.24
CA TRP A 230 12.83 -3.93 -0.93
C TRP A 230 13.19 -4.71 -2.20
N GLN A 231 13.97 -5.79 -2.10
CA GLN A 231 14.24 -6.71 -3.20
C GLN A 231 12.95 -7.39 -3.70
N SER A 232 12.06 -7.80 -2.79
CA SER A 232 10.78 -8.45 -3.13
C SER A 232 9.80 -7.48 -3.78
N THR A 233 9.74 -6.24 -3.28
CA THR A 233 8.91 -5.19 -3.88
C THR A 233 9.50 -4.68 -5.20
N TYR A 234 10.83 -4.68 -5.35
CA TYR A 234 11.54 -4.38 -6.60
C TYR A 234 11.19 -5.35 -7.73
N ARG A 235 10.96 -6.64 -7.44
CA ARG A 235 10.53 -7.63 -8.45
C ARG A 235 9.25 -7.23 -9.18
N GLY A 236 8.39 -6.40 -8.57
CA GLY A 236 7.23 -5.82 -9.26
C GLY A 236 7.60 -5.03 -10.52
N THR A 237 8.78 -4.41 -10.55
CA THR A 237 9.30 -3.70 -11.72
C THR A 237 9.59 -4.64 -12.90
N GLN A 238 9.84 -5.92 -12.64
CA GLN A 238 10.13 -6.92 -13.66
C GLN A 238 8.85 -7.59 -14.20
N ILE A 239 7.70 -7.34 -13.56
CA ILE A 239 6.40 -7.94 -13.91
C ILE A 239 5.58 -6.98 -14.78
N LEU A 240 5.44 -5.72 -14.37
CA LEU A 240 4.60 -4.76 -15.11
C LEU A 240 5.25 -4.37 -16.44
N SER A 241 4.46 -4.26 -17.51
CA SER A 241 4.99 -3.93 -18.85
C SER A 241 5.05 -2.43 -19.14
N GLY A 242 4.28 -1.61 -18.41
CA GLY A 242 4.28 -0.15 -18.57
C GLY A 242 5.61 0.53 -18.22
N PRO A 243 5.74 1.85 -18.47
CA PRO A 243 6.86 2.65 -17.99
C PRO A 243 6.95 2.57 -16.46
N LYS A 244 8.17 2.48 -15.93
CA LYS A 244 8.41 2.26 -14.49
C LYS A 244 9.45 3.23 -13.97
N ARG A 245 9.22 3.76 -12.78
CA ARG A 245 10.21 4.47 -11.97
C ARG A 245 10.32 3.77 -10.63
N PHE A 246 11.53 3.39 -10.23
CA PHE A 246 11.79 2.83 -8.91
C PHE A 246 12.60 3.80 -8.06
N VAL A 247 12.19 3.95 -6.81
CA VAL A 247 12.85 4.78 -5.80
C VAL A 247 12.96 3.98 -4.52
N LEU A 248 14.16 3.98 -3.93
CA LEU A 248 14.42 3.32 -2.65
C LEU A 248 14.62 4.40 -1.58
N ALA A 249 13.73 4.51 -0.61
CA ALA A 249 13.92 5.41 0.52
C ALA A 249 14.75 4.72 1.62
N ALA A 250 15.52 5.48 2.38
CA ALA A 250 16.15 4.94 3.59
C ALA A 250 15.11 4.69 4.70
N SER A 251 15.55 4.05 5.80
CA SER A 251 14.72 3.64 6.94
C SER A 251 13.76 2.48 6.62
N GLY A 252 12.91 2.13 7.58
CA GLY A 252 12.01 0.97 7.54
C GLY A 252 10.61 1.28 7.01
N HIS A 253 9.75 0.25 7.02
CA HIS A 253 8.45 0.18 6.35
C HIS A 253 7.57 1.44 6.42
N ILE A 254 7.50 2.09 7.59
CA ILE A 254 6.67 3.28 7.78
C ILE A 254 7.51 4.55 7.74
N ALA A 255 8.66 4.56 8.44
CA ALA A 255 9.48 5.76 8.57
C ALA A 255 10.10 6.21 7.23
N GLY A 256 10.40 5.28 6.33
CA GLY A 256 10.89 5.61 4.99
C GLY A 256 9.78 6.15 4.07
N VAL A 257 8.55 5.61 4.17
CA VAL A 257 7.39 6.09 3.40
C VAL A 257 6.91 7.45 3.92
N VAL A 258 6.69 7.56 5.24
CA VAL A 258 6.19 8.77 5.91
C VAL A 258 7.36 9.67 6.30
N ASN A 259 8.07 10.17 5.29
CA ASN A 259 9.22 11.06 5.46
C ASN A 259 8.90 12.45 4.89
N PRO A 260 8.35 13.40 5.68
CA PRO A 260 8.01 14.73 5.17
C PRO A 260 9.27 15.53 4.79
N PRO A 261 9.26 16.28 3.66
CA PRO A 261 10.43 17.05 3.18
C PRO A 261 10.99 18.02 4.22
N GLU A 262 10.13 18.63 5.02
CA GLU A 262 10.50 19.61 6.04
C GLU A 262 11.28 19.00 7.22
N SER A 263 11.28 17.66 7.35
CA SER A 263 12.07 17.00 8.39
C SER A 263 13.57 17.03 8.12
N GLY A 264 13.98 17.14 6.84
CA GLY A 264 15.38 17.02 6.43
C GLY A 264 16.03 15.67 6.77
N LYS A 265 15.25 14.67 7.19
CA LYS A 265 15.77 13.35 7.60
C LYS A 265 15.92 12.43 6.40
N TYR A 266 16.87 11.50 6.54
CA TYR A 266 17.12 10.41 5.60
C TYR A 266 17.55 10.87 4.20
N GLY A 267 17.76 9.89 3.33
CA GLY A 267 17.94 10.05 1.90
C GLY A 267 17.11 9.04 1.13
N HIS A 268 17.20 9.09 -0.20
CA HIS A 268 16.59 8.12 -1.10
C HIS A 268 17.49 7.91 -2.32
N TRP A 269 17.43 6.73 -2.92
CA TRP A 269 18.16 6.38 -4.13
C TRP A 269 17.24 6.42 -5.33
N VAL A 270 17.75 6.96 -6.44
CA VAL A 270 17.06 7.03 -7.72
C VAL A 270 17.95 6.46 -8.83
N GLY A 271 17.35 5.72 -9.76
CA GLY A 271 18.03 5.15 -10.91
C GLY A 271 17.14 5.21 -12.16
N THR A 272 17.75 5.14 -13.34
CA THR A 272 17.02 5.11 -14.62
C THR A 272 16.80 3.70 -15.13
N ASP A 273 17.83 2.86 -15.05
CA ASP A 273 17.78 1.47 -15.50
C ASP A 273 17.11 0.59 -14.42
N LEU A 274 16.55 -0.54 -14.84
CA LEU A 274 15.86 -1.50 -13.97
C LEU A 274 16.34 -2.93 -14.27
N PRO A 275 17.62 -3.26 -13.99
CA PRO A 275 18.14 -4.62 -14.17
C PRO A 275 17.33 -5.63 -13.35
N SER A 276 17.36 -6.90 -13.74
CA SER A 276 16.65 -7.96 -13.00
C SER A 276 17.19 -8.18 -11.59
N ASP A 277 18.48 -7.92 -11.38
CA ASP A 277 19.14 -7.98 -10.08
C ASP A 277 18.92 -6.66 -9.32
N PRO A 278 18.22 -6.67 -8.16
CA PRO A 278 18.01 -5.48 -7.35
C PRO A 278 19.33 -4.89 -6.83
N GLU A 279 20.34 -5.70 -6.49
CA GLU A 279 21.60 -5.17 -5.96
C GLU A 279 22.38 -4.41 -7.05
N ALA A 280 22.38 -4.92 -8.29
CA ALA A 280 22.90 -4.18 -9.43
C ALA A 280 22.16 -2.85 -9.68
N TRP A 281 20.85 -2.78 -9.39
CA TRP A 281 20.12 -1.51 -9.43
C TRP A 281 20.64 -0.53 -8.38
N LEU A 282 20.85 -1.00 -7.14
CA LEU A 282 21.32 -0.16 -6.04
C LEU A 282 22.75 0.35 -6.28
N GLU A 283 23.64 -0.48 -6.82
CA GLU A 283 25.00 -0.10 -7.20
C GLU A 283 25.03 1.01 -8.27
N GLY A 284 24.06 1.01 -9.19
CA GLY A 284 23.90 2.04 -10.22
C GLY A 284 23.09 3.26 -9.80
N ALA A 285 22.45 3.23 -8.63
CA ALA A 285 21.56 4.29 -8.18
C ALA A 285 22.31 5.47 -7.56
N THR A 286 21.77 6.67 -7.74
CA THR A 286 22.29 7.89 -7.12
C THR A 286 21.57 8.18 -5.82
N GLU A 287 22.33 8.34 -4.73
CA GLU A 287 21.78 8.78 -3.44
C GLU A 287 21.44 10.28 -3.48
N MET A 288 20.23 10.60 -3.07
CA MET A 288 19.67 11.94 -2.97
C MET A 288 19.36 12.24 -1.50
N ALA A 289 19.78 13.41 -1.02
CA ALA A 289 19.47 13.84 0.33
C ALA A 289 17.98 14.20 0.49
N GLY A 290 17.40 13.88 1.65
CA GLY A 290 16.04 14.26 2.03
C GLY A 290 14.96 13.33 1.51
N SER A 291 13.71 13.80 1.64
CA SER A 291 12.50 13.05 1.29
C SER A 291 12.38 12.75 -0.20
N TRP A 292 11.82 11.58 -0.50
CA TRP A 292 11.41 11.18 -1.85
C TRP A 292 10.08 11.82 -2.30
N TRP A 293 9.29 12.42 -1.40
CA TRP A 293 7.99 13.01 -1.76
C TRP A 293 8.07 14.02 -2.91
N PRO A 294 9.06 14.95 -2.96
CA PRO A 294 9.21 15.87 -4.07
C PRO A 294 9.57 15.16 -5.38
N ASP A 295 10.24 14.00 -5.33
CA ASP A 295 10.51 13.18 -6.50
C ASP A 295 9.23 12.59 -7.09
N TRP A 296 8.42 11.97 -6.24
CA TRP A 296 7.10 11.48 -6.61
C TRP A 296 6.21 12.59 -7.17
N HIS A 297 6.18 13.76 -6.53
CA HIS A 297 5.40 14.90 -7.01
C HIS A 297 5.83 15.32 -8.41
N ARG A 298 7.14 15.49 -8.65
CA ARG A 298 7.66 15.81 -10.00
C ARG A 298 7.30 14.75 -11.03
N TRP A 299 7.33 13.48 -10.65
CA TRP A 299 6.95 12.38 -11.52
C TRP A 299 5.46 12.38 -11.86
N VAL A 300 4.57 12.54 -10.87
CA VAL A 300 3.12 12.48 -11.14
C VAL A 300 2.66 13.69 -11.97
N VAL A 301 3.19 14.89 -11.72
CA VAL A 301 2.82 16.10 -12.48
C VAL A 301 3.47 16.16 -13.87
N SER A 302 4.49 15.34 -14.16
CA SER A 302 5.05 15.26 -15.50
C SER A 302 4.13 14.51 -16.49
N HIS A 303 3.19 13.71 -15.97
CA HIS A 303 2.18 13.02 -16.77
C HIS A 303 1.00 13.93 -17.13
N ASP A 304 0.61 14.81 -16.21
CA ASP A 304 -0.34 15.90 -16.47
C ASP A 304 -0.09 17.05 -15.49
N LYS A 305 0.16 18.25 -16.03
CA LYS A 305 0.42 19.48 -15.27
C LYS A 305 -0.79 20.42 -15.23
N THR A 306 -1.93 19.99 -15.75
CA THR A 306 -3.13 20.81 -15.86
C THR A 306 -3.67 21.15 -14.48
N MET A 307 -3.80 22.45 -14.22
CA MET A 307 -4.35 22.96 -12.97
C MET A 307 -5.81 23.36 -13.17
N VAL A 308 -6.63 23.11 -12.15
CA VAL A 308 -8.04 23.54 -12.09
C VAL A 308 -8.27 24.33 -10.80
N PRO A 309 -9.32 25.17 -10.74
CA PRO A 309 -9.73 25.76 -9.47
C PRO A 309 -9.93 24.69 -8.40
N ALA A 310 -9.51 24.99 -7.17
CA ALA A 310 -9.59 24.06 -6.05
C ALA A 310 -11.04 23.58 -5.87
N ARG A 311 -11.20 22.25 -5.76
CA ARG A 311 -12.51 21.63 -5.61
C ARG A 311 -12.99 21.77 -4.16
N GLN A 312 -14.28 22.04 -4.00
CA GLN A 312 -14.93 22.04 -2.71
C GLN A 312 -15.65 20.70 -2.50
N PRO A 313 -15.31 19.92 -1.46
CA PRO A 313 -16.06 18.70 -1.12
C PRO A 313 -17.56 18.99 -1.02
N GLY A 314 -18.37 18.19 -1.70
CA GLY A 314 -19.82 18.37 -1.72
C GLY A 314 -20.38 19.30 -2.80
N ALA A 315 -19.54 20.02 -3.55
CA ALA A 315 -20.02 20.86 -4.65
C ALA A 315 -20.50 20.07 -5.89
N GLY A 316 -20.16 18.78 -5.97
CA GLY A 316 -20.58 17.88 -7.05
C GLY A 316 -21.91 17.18 -6.78
N LYS A 317 -22.13 16.02 -7.43
CA LYS A 317 -23.37 15.23 -7.27
C LYS A 317 -23.42 14.38 -5.99
N LEU A 318 -22.31 14.31 -5.24
CA LEU A 318 -22.24 13.60 -3.97
C LEU A 318 -22.30 14.62 -2.83
N LYS A 319 -23.28 14.46 -1.95
CA LYS A 319 -23.38 15.25 -0.72
C LYS A 319 -22.42 14.69 0.33
N PRO A 320 -21.75 15.55 1.12
CA PRO A 320 -20.98 15.09 2.27
C PRO A 320 -21.89 14.34 3.25
N ILE A 321 -21.37 13.26 3.82
CA ILE A 321 -22.08 12.44 4.81
C ILE A 321 -21.70 12.88 6.23
N GLU A 322 -20.40 12.97 6.48
CA GLU A 322 -19.81 13.39 7.76
C GLU A 322 -18.42 14.01 7.51
N ASP A 323 -17.88 14.70 8.51
CA ASP A 323 -16.53 15.25 8.47
C ASP A 323 -15.46 14.13 8.55
N ALA A 324 -14.34 14.34 7.85
CA ALA A 324 -13.16 13.49 8.01
C ALA A 324 -12.70 13.46 9.49
N PRO A 325 -12.18 12.32 9.99
CA PRO A 325 -11.74 11.15 9.23
C PRO A 325 -12.83 10.08 9.03
N GLY A 326 -14.09 10.40 9.34
CA GLY A 326 -15.24 9.50 9.18
C GLY A 326 -15.40 8.48 10.32
N SER A 327 -16.48 7.71 10.24
CA SER A 327 -16.92 6.75 11.25
C SER A 327 -16.18 5.41 11.17
N TYR A 328 -15.89 4.92 9.96
CA TYR A 328 -15.25 3.61 9.75
C TYR A 328 -13.89 3.49 10.45
N VAL A 329 -13.07 4.54 10.36
CA VAL A 329 -11.74 4.57 10.98
C VAL A 329 -11.78 4.74 12.50
N ARG A 330 -12.93 5.14 13.07
CA ARG A 330 -13.11 5.31 14.52
C ARG A 330 -13.59 4.03 15.21
N VAL A 331 -13.87 2.97 14.45
CA VAL A 331 -14.27 1.67 15.00
C VAL A 331 -13.08 1.04 15.71
N LYS A 332 -13.17 0.90 17.03
CA LYS A 332 -12.15 0.25 17.86
C LYS A 332 -12.39 -1.25 17.94
N VAL A 333 -11.33 -2.03 17.76
CA VAL A 333 -11.31 -3.47 18.05
C VAL A 333 -10.93 -3.65 19.53
N PRO A 334 -11.69 -4.43 20.31
CA PRO A 334 -11.38 -4.70 21.72
C PRO A 334 -10.05 -5.40 21.96
#